data_AF-A0A435BBQ4-F1
#
_entry.id   AF-A0A435BBQ4-F1
#
_cell.length_a   1.000
_cell.length_b   1.000
_cell.length_c   1.000
_cell.angle_alpha   90.00
_cell.angle_beta   90.00
_cell.angle_gamma   90.00
#
_symmetry.space_group_name_H-M   'P 1'
#
loop_
_entity.id
_entity.type
_entity.pdbx_description
1 polymer ?
#
loop_
_entity_poly.entity_id
_entity_poly.type
_entity_poly.pdbx_seq_one_letter_code
_entity_poly.pdbx_strand_id
1 'polypeptide(L)'
;MSHPVPPVSRADIAGALAQLPRASLAHLPTPLDPCPRLAAELSGPKIWFKRDDCTGLAFGGNKVRQHEYILGDALSRGVDVVIQGAASQSNQSRQLAAAAARLGI
;
A
#
# COMPACT_ATOMS: atom_id res chain seq x y z
N MET A 1 1.40 30.27 21.74
CA MET A 1 2.76 29.72 21.64
C MET A 1 2.63 28.26 21.25
N SER A 2 2.98 27.89 20.01
CA SER A 2 2.91 26.49 19.57
C SER A 2 4.08 25.71 20.19
N HIS A 3 3.79 24.72 21.02
CA HIS A 3 4.81 23.76 21.45
C HIS A 3 5.30 22.97 20.21
N PRO A 4 6.62 22.82 20.00
CA PRO A 4 7.11 21.96 18.94
C PRO A 4 6.72 20.52 19.26
N VAL A 5 5.97 19.88 18.36
CA VAL A 5 5.71 18.44 18.44
C VAL A 5 7.05 17.73 18.28
N PRO A 6 7.46 16.86 19.22
CA PRO A 6 8.73 16.13 19.09
C PRO A 6 8.72 15.31 17.80
N PRO A 7 9.88 15.19 17.11
CA PRO A 7 9.95 14.44 15.86
C PRO A 7 9.62 12.97 16.10
N VAL A 8 8.61 12.47 15.39
CA VAL A 8 8.18 11.07 15.46
C VAL A 8 9.28 10.17 14.88
N SER A 9 9.78 9.21 15.66
CA SER A 9 10.82 8.28 15.22
C SER A 9 10.25 7.15 14.36
N ARG A 10 11.12 6.42 13.64
CA ARG A 10 10.71 5.21 12.91
C ARG A 10 10.12 4.15 13.83
N ALA A 11 10.62 4.05 15.06
CA ALA A 11 10.12 3.10 16.04
C ALA A 11 8.70 3.48 16.49
N ASP A 12 8.44 4.78 16.69
CA ASP A 12 7.10 5.28 17.05
C ASP A 12 6.09 4.98 15.93
N ILE A 13 6.47 5.21 14.67
CA ILE A 13 5.62 4.88 13.50
C ILE A 13 5.37 3.38 13.41
N ALA A 14 6.42 2.55 13.55
CA ALA A 14 6.29 1.10 13.48
C ALA A 14 5.39 0.57 14.60
N GLY A 15 5.54 1.10 15.82
CA GLY A 15 4.70 0.78 16.96
C GLY A 15 3.24 1.14 16.73
N ALA A 16 2.96 2.35 16.24
CA ALA A 16 1.60 2.78 15.91
C ALA A 16 0.96 1.91 14.82
N LEU A 17 1.70 1.59 13.76
CA LEU A 17 1.20 0.75 12.66
C LEU A 17 0.95 -0.70 13.09
N ALA A 18 1.71 -1.23 14.05
CA ALA A 18 1.53 -2.57 14.57
C ALA A 18 0.23 -2.74 15.38
N GLN A 19 -0.37 -1.65 15.87
CA GLN A 19 -1.64 -1.68 16.58
C GLN A 19 -2.86 -1.66 15.65
N LEU A 20 -2.67 -1.37 14.36
CA LEU A 20 -3.78 -1.32 13.41
C LEU A 20 -4.05 -2.72 12.85
N PRO A 21 -5.33 -3.17 12.80
CA PRO A 21 -5.69 -4.42 12.14
C PRO A 21 -5.20 -4.45 10.69
N ARG A 22 -4.60 -5.57 10.27
CA ARG A 22 -4.00 -5.70 8.94
C ARG A 22 -4.22 -7.09 8.34
N ALA A 23 -4.84 -7.15 7.18
CA ALA A 23 -4.91 -8.35 6.34
C ALA A 23 -3.66 -8.44 5.47
N SER A 24 -2.88 -9.52 5.56
CA SER A 24 -1.65 -9.69 4.77
C SER A 24 -1.98 -10.12 3.33
N LEU A 25 -1.87 -9.20 2.38
CA LEU A 25 -2.25 -9.36 0.97
C LEU A 25 -1.10 -9.06 0.00
N ALA A 26 -0.23 -8.09 0.32
CA ALA A 26 0.84 -7.62 -0.54
C ALA A 26 2.12 -8.46 -0.39
N HIS A 27 2.85 -8.65 -1.50
CA HIS A 27 4.21 -9.18 -1.47
C HIS A 27 5.19 -8.05 -1.10
N LEU A 28 5.74 -8.10 0.11
CA LEU A 28 6.58 -7.04 0.68
C LEU A 28 7.91 -7.58 1.23
N PRO A 29 8.97 -6.75 1.26
CA PRO A 29 9.06 -5.41 0.69
C PRO A 29 9.14 -5.45 -0.85
N THR A 30 8.51 -4.49 -1.54
CA THR A 30 8.66 -4.40 -3.00
C THR A 30 10.05 -3.85 -3.37
N PRO A 31 10.61 -4.22 -4.55
CA PRO A 31 11.94 -3.80 -4.97
C PRO A 31 12.15 -2.27 -5.05
N LEU A 32 13.42 -1.87 -4.95
CA LEU A 32 13.91 -0.52 -5.28
C LEU A 32 14.88 -0.66 -6.46
N ASP A 33 14.46 -0.18 -7.63
CA ASP A 33 15.24 -0.33 -8.87
C ASP A 33 15.97 0.98 -9.20
N PRO A 34 17.30 0.98 -9.34
CA PRO A 34 18.02 2.15 -9.82
C PRO A 34 17.76 2.38 -11.31
N CYS A 35 17.69 3.64 -11.73
CA CYS A 35 17.45 4.03 -13.13
C CYS A 35 18.63 4.82 -13.71
N PRO A 36 19.80 4.18 -13.89
CA PRO A 36 21.03 4.90 -14.29
C PRO A 36 20.92 5.53 -15.68
N ARG A 37 20.23 4.87 -16.63
CA ARG A 37 20.03 5.41 -17.99
C ARG A 37 19.18 6.69 -17.99
N LEU A 38 18.10 6.71 -17.19
CA LEU A 38 17.24 7.88 -17.06
C LEU A 38 17.96 9.03 -16.33
N ALA A 39 18.71 8.70 -15.27
CA ALA A 39 19.52 9.68 -14.55
C ALA A 39 20.55 10.34 -15.48
N ALA A 40 21.22 9.54 -16.33
CA ALA A 40 22.18 10.03 -17.32
C ALA A 40 21.51 10.91 -18.38
N GLU A 41 20.38 10.47 -18.95
CA GLU A 41 19.63 11.23 -19.96
C GLU A 41 19.22 12.63 -19.45
N LEU A 42 18.78 12.72 -18.20
CA LEU A 42 18.34 13.98 -17.59
C LEU A 42 19.49 14.83 -17.06
N SER A 43 20.75 14.37 -17.16
CA SER A 43 21.90 14.96 -16.46
C SER A 43 21.59 15.25 -14.98
N GLY A 44 20.80 14.35 -14.36
CA GLY A 44 20.08 14.59 -13.12
C GLY A 44 20.62 13.79 -11.93
N PRO A 45 19.94 13.85 -10.77
CA PRO A 45 20.35 13.10 -9.59
C PRO A 45 20.17 11.58 -9.79
N LYS A 46 20.59 10.78 -8.80
CA LYS A 46 20.28 9.34 -8.77
C LYS A 46 18.77 9.14 -8.72
N ILE A 47 18.21 8.49 -9.72
CA ILE A 47 16.77 8.15 -9.78
C ILE A 47 16.57 6.68 -9.41
N TRP A 48 15.58 6.42 -8.58
CA TRP A 48 15.16 5.10 -8.14
C TRP A 48 13.64 4.96 -8.26
N PHE A 49 13.17 3.78 -8.63
CA PHE A 49 11.75 3.43 -8.58
C PHE A 49 11.46 2.45 -7.44
N LYS A 50 10.54 2.81 -6.56
CA LYS A 50 9.92 1.88 -5.61
C LYS A 50 8.81 1.13 -6.34
N ARG A 51 9.01 -0.17 -6.57
CA ARG A 51 8.18 -1.02 -7.44
C ARG A 51 6.88 -1.48 -6.78
N ASP A 52 6.02 -0.54 -6.38
CA ASP A 52 4.72 -0.86 -5.79
C ASP A 52 3.74 -1.51 -6.77
N ASP A 53 4.04 -1.51 -8.06
CA ASP A 53 3.41 -2.39 -9.04
C ASP A 53 3.67 -3.88 -8.75
N CYS A 54 4.77 -4.23 -8.08
CA CYS A 54 5.12 -5.61 -7.73
C CYS A 54 4.51 -6.12 -6.41
N THR A 55 3.40 -5.55 -5.92
CA THR A 55 2.72 -6.04 -4.70
C THR A 55 1.96 -7.36 -4.89
N GLY A 56 1.92 -7.91 -6.10
CA GLY A 56 1.48 -9.29 -6.40
C GLY A 56 -0.01 -9.46 -6.64
N LEU A 57 -0.86 -9.05 -5.69
CA LEU A 57 -2.31 -9.32 -5.74
C LEU A 57 -2.96 -8.70 -6.99
N ALA A 58 -3.49 -9.55 -7.87
CA ALA A 58 -4.12 -9.16 -9.14
C ALA A 58 -3.30 -8.09 -9.88
N PHE A 59 -2.08 -8.46 -10.29
CA PHE A 59 -1.09 -7.57 -10.92
C PHE A 59 -0.49 -6.49 -10.00
N GLY A 60 -0.81 -6.49 -8.71
CA GLY A 60 -0.26 -5.55 -7.74
C GLY A 60 -0.69 -4.10 -7.95
N GLY A 61 0.08 -3.17 -7.41
CA GLY A 61 -0.20 -1.75 -7.30
C GLY A 61 -0.17 -1.24 -5.86
N ASN A 62 -0.15 0.09 -5.71
CA ASN A 62 -0.08 0.76 -4.42
C ASN A 62 -1.31 0.49 -3.53
N LYS A 63 -2.50 0.31 -4.12
CA LYS A 63 -3.75 0.15 -3.35
C LYS A 63 -3.82 -1.16 -2.58
N VAL A 64 -3.06 -2.19 -2.97
CA VAL A 64 -2.94 -3.41 -2.15
C VAL A 64 -2.46 -3.08 -0.74
N ARG A 65 -1.46 -2.19 -0.57
CA ARG A 65 -0.98 -1.77 0.76
C ARG A 65 -2.06 -1.07 1.59
N GLN A 66 -2.87 -0.24 0.94
CA GLN A 66 -3.97 0.46 1.59
C GLN A 66 -5.07 -0.54 2.00
N HIS A 67 -5.41 -1.48 1.12
CA HIS A 67 -6.43 -2.49 1.38
C HIS A 67 -6.06 -3.42 2.54
N GLU A 68 -4.78 -3.69 2.80
CA GLU A 68 -4.37 -4.47 3.97
C GLU A 68 -4.94 -3.90 5.27
N TYR A 69 -4.93 -2.57 5.44
CA TYR A 69 -5.47 -1.92 6.64
C TYR A 69 -7.00 -1.76 6.59
N ILE A 70 -7.56 -1.36 5.44
CA ILE A 70 -9.01 -1.19 5.30
C ILE A 70 -9.74 -2.51 5.52
N LEU A 71 -9.25 -3.58 4.88
CA LEU A 71 -9.86 -4.90 5.01
C LEU A 71 -9.48 -5.57 6.33
N GLY A 72 -8.32 -5.24 6.90
CA GLY A 72 -7.98 -5.61 8.28
C GLY A 72 -9.02 -5.09 9.27
N ASP A 73 -9.38 -3.80 9.19
CA ASP A 73 -10.43 -3.21 10.03
C ASP A 73 -11.80 -3.85 9.76
N ALA A 74 -12.17 -4.00 8.49
CA ALA A 74 -13.46 -4.60 8.09
C ALA A 74 -13.63 -6.02 8.66
N LEU A 75 -12.60 -6.86 8.53
CA LEU A 75 -12.59 -8.20 9.10
C LEU A 75 -12.67 -8.18 10.63
N SER A 76 -11.97 -7.24 11.30
CA SER A 76 -12.04 -7.12 12.77
C SER A 76 -13.44 -6.78 13.28
N ARG A 77 -14.28 -6.20 12.42
CA ARG A 77 -15.68 -5.82 12.70
C ARG A 77 -16.70 -6.85 12.21
N GLY A 78 -16.25 -7.96 11.63
CA GLY A 78 -17.13 -9.01 11.08
C GLY A 78 -17.90 -8.59 9.84
N VAL A 79 -17.36 -7.67 9.03
CA VAL A 79 -17.97 -7.26 7.75
C VAL A 79 -17.85 -8.40 6.73
N ASP A 80 -18.91 -8.64 5.97
CA ASP A 80 -19.03 -9.70 4.97
C ASP A 80 -19.20 -9.18 3.53
N VAL A 81 -19.36 -7.86 3.35
CA VAL A 81 -19.50 -7.22 2.04
C VAL A 81 -18.73 -5.90 2.00
N VAL A 82 -17.94 -5.69 0.95
CA VAL A 82 -17.27 -4.42 0.66
C VAL A 82 -17.76 -3.79 -0.64
N ILE A 83 -18.04 -2.49 -0.60
CA ILE A 83 -18.53 -1.73 -1.76
C ILE A 83 -17.57 -0.58 -2.05
N GLN A 84 -17.13 -0.47 -3.30
CA GLN A 84 -16.31 0.65 -3.74
C GLN A 84 -16.66 1.09 -5.17
N GLY A 85 -16.90 2.39 -5.35
CA GLY A 85 -17.09 3.02 -6.66
C GLY A 85 -15.78 3.56 -7.25
N ALA A 86 -15.63 3.45 -8.57
CA ALA A 86 -14.54 4.07 -9.33
C ALA A 86 -14.87 4.14 -10.84
N ALA A 87 -13.98 4.74 -11.63
CA ALA A 87 -14.08 4.78 -13.09
C ALA A 87 -13.82 3.40 -13.74
N SER A 88 -14.16 3.27 -15.03
CA SER A 88 -14.19 1.99 -15.77
C SER A 88 -12.88 1.18 -15.75
N GLN A 89 -11.72 1.83 -15.78
CA GLN A 89 -10.40 1.18 -15.77
C GLN A 89 -9.70 1.22 -14.40
N SER A 90 -10.49 1.25 -13.32
CA SER A 90 -9.95 1.38 -11.97
C SER A 90 -9.10 0.17 -11.54
N ASN A 91 -7.79 0.40 -11.38
CA ASN A 91 -6.87 -0.54 -10.74
C ASN A 91 -7.29 -0.90 -9.32
N GLN A 92 -7.82 0.07 -8.57
CA GLN A 92 -8.24 -0.15 -7.19
C GLN A 92 -9.43 -1.10 -7.12
N SER A 93 -10.41 -0.95 -8.00
CA SER A 93 -11.59 -1.82 -8.04
C SER A 93 -11.20 -3.26 -8.34
N ARG A 94 -10.29 -3.47 -9.31
CA ARG A 94 -9.70 -4.80 -9.57
C ARG A 94 -9.01 -5.37 -8.33
N GLN A 95 -8.16 -4.57 -7.68
CA GLN A 95 -7.40 -5.01 -6.49
C GLN A 95 -8.31 -5.29 -5.29
N LEU A 96 -9.36 -4.49 -5.08
CA LEU A 96 -10.32 -4.70 -4.01
C LEU A 96 -11.12 -5.98 -4.24
N ALA A 97 -11.65 -6.18 -5.46
CA ALA A 97 -12.38 -7.40 -5.80
C ALA A 97 -11.51 -8.66 -5.58
N ALA A 98 -10.25 -8.62 -5.99
CA ALA A 98 -9.31 -9.72 -5.75
C ALA A 98 -9.00 -9.94 -4.27
N ALA A 99 -8.90 -8.86 -3.49
CA ALA A 99 -8.67 -8.94 -2.05
C ALA A 99 -9.88 -9.54 -1.32
N ALA A 100 -11.08 -9.06 -1.65
CA ALA A 100 -12.35 -9.56 -1.12
C ALA A 100 -12.51 -11.06 -1.40
N ALA A 101 -12.32 -11.48 -2.66
CA ALA A 101 -12.35 -12.88 -3.05
C ALA A 101 -11.32 -13.76 -2.30
N ARG A 102 -10.11 -13.23 -2.03
CA ARG A 102 -9.07 -13.96 -1.26
C ARG A 102 -9.41 -14.08 0.22
N LEU A 103 -10.13 -13.12 0.78
CA LEU A 103 -10.51 -13.07 2.20
C LEU A 103 -11.87 -13.72 2.47
N GLY A 104 -12.65 -14.02 1.43
CA GLY A 104 -13.97 -14.63 1.55
C GLY A 104 -15.07 -13.65 1.95
N ILE A 105 -14.93 -12.37 1.57
CA ILE A 105 -15.90 -11.27 1.80
C ILE A 105 -16.18 -10.50 0.50
#